data_AF-A0A2N3AU21-F1
#
_entry.id   AF-A0A2N3AU21-F1
#
_cell.length_a   1.000
_cell.length_b   1.000
_cell.length_c   1.000
_cell.angle_alpha   90.00
_cell.angle_beta   90.00
_cell.angle_gamma   90.00
#
_symmetry.space_group_name_H-M   'P 1'
#
loop_
_entity.id
_entity.type
_entity.pdbx_description
1 polymer ?
#
loop_
_entity_poly.entity_id
_entity_poly.type
_entity_poly.pdbx_seq_one_letter_code
_entity_poly.pdbx_strand_id
1 'polypeptide(L)' 'TLRFSNIEVVLALISEAKAAGAAIVGIFHDVEARRRVCDREVDVTRFTPGLAA' A
#
# COMPACT_ATOMS: atom_id res chain seq x y z
N THR A 1 19.63 -0.58 11.75
CA THR A 1 19.98 -1.07 10.39
C THR A 1 19.03 -2.14 9.84
N LEU A 2 18.15 -2.77 10.63
CA LEU A 2 17.30 -3.89 10.18
C LEU A 2 15.98 -3.53 9.45
N ARG A 3 15.59 -2.25 9.32
CA ARG A 3 14.28 -1.87 8.75
C ARG A 3 14.22 -1.90 7.22
N PHE A 4 15.29 -1.50 6.53
CA PHE A 4 15.29 -1.38 5.07
C PHE A 4 15.33 -2.72 4.33
N SER A 5 15.94 -3.76 4.92
CA SER A 5 15.96 -5.08 4.28
C SER A 5 14.56 -5.69 4.22
N ASN A 6 13.81 -5.60 5.33
CA ASN A 6 12.49 -6.22 5.42
C ASN A 6 11.46 -5.51 4.53
N ILE A 7 11.53 -4.18 4.37
CA ILE A 7 10.59 -3.47 3.51
C ILE A 7 10.77 -3.85 2.04
N GLU A 8 12.01 -4.00 1.56
CA GLU A 8 12.27 -4.45 0.19
C GLU A 8 11.73 -5.86 -0.07
N VAL A 9 11.93 -6.78 0.88
CA VAL A 9 11.39 -8.15 0.77
C VAL A 9 9.86 -8.12 0.69
N VAL A 10 9.19 -7.35 1.56
CA VAL A 10 7.72 -7.25 1.54
C VAL A 10 7.23 -6.66 0.22
N LEU A 11 7.87 -5.61 -0.30
CA LEU A 11 7.48 -5.01 -1.58
C LEU A 11 7.69 -5.96 -2.77
N ALA A 12 8.75 -6.78 -2.73
CA ALA A 12 8.98 -7.82 -3.73
C ALA A 12 7.87 -8.89 -3.69
N LEU A 13 7.50 -9.37 -2.49
CA LEU A 13 6.41 -10.36 -2.32
C LEU A 13 5.06 -9.84 -2.80
N ILE A 14 4.73 -8.57 -2.50
CA ILE A 14 3.51 -7.94 -3.00
C ILE A 14 3.52 -7.90 -4.53
N SER A 15 4.66 -7.54 -5.14
CA SER A 15 4.79 -7.46 -6.59
C SER A 15 4.63 -8.82 -7.26
N GLU A 16 5.22 -9.88 -6.69
CA GLU A 16 5.07 -11.25 -7.18
C GLU A 16 3.61 -11.72 -7.11
N ALA A 17 2.94 -11.50 -5.98
CA ALA A 17 1.54 -11.87 -5.83
C ALA A 17 0.62 -11.14 -6.82
N LYS A 18 0.86 -9.85 -7.06
CA LYS A 18 0.15 -9.09 -8.11
C LYS A 18 0.40 -9.68 -9.50
N ALA A 19 1.64 -10.02 -9.84
CA ALA A 19 1.99 -10.63 -11.12
C ALA A 19 1.33 -12.01 -11.32
N ALA A 20 1.10 -12.74 -10.23
CA ALA A 20 0.33 -13.98 -10.22
C ALA A 20 -1.20 -13.78 -10.36
N GLY A 21 -1.67 -12.53 -10.48
CA GLY A 21 -3.08 -12.18 -10.67
C GLY A 21 -3.86 -11.95 -9.36
N ALA A 22 -3.19 -11.88 -8.21
CA ALA A 22 -3.87 -11.59 -6.95
C ALA A 22 -4.30 -10.12 -6.85
N ALA A 23 -5.53 -9.90 -6.39
CA ALA A 23 -5.99 -8.58 -5.96
C ALA A 23 -5.62 -8.35 -4.49
N ILE A 24 -4.87 -7.28 -4.20
CA ILE A 24 -4.36 -6.97 -2.85
C ILE A 24 -4.83 -5.58 -2.44
N VAL A 25 -5.37 -5.48 -1.23
CA VAL A 25 -5.66 -4.20 -0.55
C VAL A 25 -4.69 -4.05 0.60
N GLY A 26 -3.92 -2.96 0.60
CA GLY A 26 -2.93 -2.66 1.62
C GLY A 26 -3.15 -1.28 2.24
N ILE A 27 -2.84 -1.17 3.54
CA ILE A 27 -2.81 0.10 4.26
C ILE A 27 -1.34 0.43 4.51
N PHE A 28 -0.87 1.52 3.92
CA PHE A 28 0.52 1.94 3.99
C PHE A 28 0.62 3.29 4.69
N HIS A 29 1.61 3.42 5.58
CA HIS A 29 1.96 4.71 6.18
C HIS A 29 3.02 5.47 5.36
N ASP A 30 3.78 4.77 4.52
CA ASP A 30 4.86 5.31 3.72
C ASP A 30 4.43 5.60 2.27
N VAL A 31 4.77 6.80 1.78
CA VAL A 31 4.36 7.27 0.45
C VAL A 31 5.16 6.62 -0.67
N GLU A 32 6.45 6.32 -0.46
CA GLU A 32 7.31 5.70 -1.48
C GLU A 32 6.90 4.24 -1.73
N ALA A 33 6.65 3.49 -0.66
CA ALA A 33 6.11 2.14 -0.72
C ALA A 33 4.78 2.12 -1.48
N ARG A 34 3.86 3.04 -1.14
CA ARG A 34 2.55 3.15 -1.80
C ARG A 34 2.69 3.37 -3.30
N ARG A 35 3.54 4.32 -3.72
CA ARG A 35 3.78 4.60 -5.14
C ARG A 35 4.37 3.41 -5.91
N ARG A 36 5.13 2.55 -5.24
CA ARG A 36 5.79 1.41 -5.87
C ARG A 36 4.86 0.23 -6.12
N VAL A 37 3.89 -0.03 -5.25
CA VAL A 37 3.06 -1.25 -5.33
C VAL A 37 1.57 -0.99 -5.58
N CYS A 38 1.03 0.20 -5.30
CA CYS A 38 -0.39 0.47 -5.49
C CYS A 38 -0.69 0.90 -6.94
N ASP A 39 -1.62 0.19 -7.60
CA ASP A 39 -2.14 0.62 -8.90
C ASP A 39 -3.22 1.71 -8.76
N ARG A 40 -3.89 1.74 -7.60
CA ARG A 40 -4.96 2.67 -7.26
C ARG A 40 -4.85 3.06 -5.79
N GLU A 41 -5.16 4.31 -5.48
CA GLU A 41 -5.21 4.82 -4.11
C GLU A 41 -6.66 5.15 -3.73
N VAL A 42 -7.03 4.85 -2.49
CA VAL A 42 -8.31 5.25 -1.90
C VAL A 42 -8.00 6.25 -0.79
N ASP A 43 -8.44 7.50 -0.99
CA ASP A 43 -8.32 8.55 0.02
C ASP A 43 -9.35 8.34 1.13
N VAL A 44 -8.89 7.78 2.25
CA VAL A 44 -9.75 7.42 3.37
C VAL A 44 -10.31 8.63 4.13
N THR A 45 -9.71 9.82 3.94
CA THR A 45 -10.16 11.06 4.61
C THR A 45 -11.56 11.48 4.15
N ARG A 46 -11.97 11.05 2.94
CA ARG A 46 -13.31 11.29 2.39
C ARG A 46 -14.41 10.55 3.14
N PHE A 47 -14.06 9.54 3.94
CA PHE A 47 -15.02 8.76 4.73
C PHE A 47 -15.05 9.20 6.20
N THR A 48 -14.34 10.27 6.58
CA THR A 48 -14.36 10.78 7.95
C THR A 48 -15.78 11.23 8.33
N PRO A 49 -16.43 10.60 9.33
CA PRO A 49 -17.76 11.00 9.78
C PRO A 49 -17.72 12.44 10.31
N GLY A 50 -18.66 13.28 9.89
CA GLY A 50 -18.79 14.68 10.35
C GLY A 50 -18.24 15.75 9.40
N LEU A 51 -17.68 15.39 8.24
CA LEU A 51 -17.33 16.35 7.18
C LEU A 51 -18.52 16.70 6.26
N ALA A 52 -19.65 16.01 6.43
CA ALA A 52 -20.95 16.39 5.91
C ALA A 52 -21.74 17.07 7.04
N ALA A 53 -21.50 18.36 7.23
CA ALA A 53 -22.33 19.25 8.04
C ALA A 53 -22.40 20.61 7.35
#